data_AF-S6C8R5-F1
#
_entry.id   AF-S6C8R5-F1
#
_cell.length_a   1.000
_cell.length_b   1.000
_cell.length_c   1.000
_cell.angle_alpha   90.00
_cell.angle_beta   90.00
_cell.angle_gamma   90.00
#
_symmetry.space_group_name_H-M   'P 1'
#
loop_
_entity.id
_entity.type
_entity.pdbx_description
1 polymer ?
#
loop_
_entity_poly.entity_id
_entity_poly.type
_entity_poly.pdbx_seq_one_letter_code
_entity_poly.pdbx_strand_id
1 'polypeptide(L)'
;MPKDIDALMKSDPKTMDYFGSYWYWRIRGESSLMDPESLPKKSYKQLAVDLGMQVVNEPSEHMLGLLELYEYLKSSSFVGPFGTIKNPVLVPSILTERIVGCTGGAGEHEHLPLWFRCREGFLYRCGECDQIFMLVRVLYSLPDGEDPFPVDPDIDDCI
;
A
#
# COMPACT_ATOMS: atom_id res chain seq x y z
N MET A 1 -8.12 10.36 -27.42
CA MET A 1 -8.21 11.80 -27.17
C MET A 1 -9.68 12.14 -26.97
N PRO A 2 -10.05 12.86 -25.91
CA PRO A 2 -11.44 13.23 -25.64
C PRO A 2 -12.00 14.06 -26.81
N LYS A 3 -13.26 13.82 -27.15
CA LYS A 3 -13.93 14.51 -28.27
C LYS A 3 -14.33 15.93 -27.91
N ASP A 4 -14.59 16.18 -26.63
CA ASP A 4 -14.97 17.47 -26.07
C ASP A 4 -14.15 17.69 -24.80
N ILE A 5 -13.18 18.61 -24.88
CA ILE A 5 -12.27 18.92 -23.78
C ILE A 5 -13.00 19.77 -22.73
N ASP A 6 -13.87 20.68 -23.15
CA ASP A 6 -14.60 21.56 -22.22
C ASP A 6 -15.59 20.78 -21.37
N ALA A 7 -16.31 19.84 -22.00
CA ALA A 7 -17.21 18.94 -21.27
C ALA A 7 -16.43 18.03 -20.32
N LEU A 8 -15.25 17.56 -20.72
CA LEU A 8 -14.38 16.75 -19.88
C LEU A 8 -13.92 17.54 -18.64
N MET A 9 -13.37 18.74 -18.83
CA MET A 9 -12.81 19.54 -17.72
C MET A 9 -13.88 19.99 -16.71
N LYS A 10 -15.13 20.18 -17.12
CA LYS A 10 -16.24 20.57 -16.24
C LYS A 10 -16.90 19.40 -15.49
N SER A 11 -16.56 18.16 -15.84
CA SER A 11 -17.17 16.99 -15.23
C SER A 11 -16.41 16.53 -13.99
N ASP A 12 -17.10 15.91 -13.03
CA ASP A 12 -16.47 15.42 -11.80
C ASP A 12 -15.59 14.17 -12.10
N PRO A 13 -14.26 14.22 -11.89
CA PRO A 13 -13.34 13.14 -12.20
C PRO A 13 -13.63 11.83 -11.44
N LYS A 14 -14.37 11.88 -10.33
CA LYS A 14 -14.78 10.69 -9.56
C LYS A 14 -15.95 9.94 -10.21
N THR A 15 -16.70 10.61 -11.08
CA THR A 15 -17.87 10.03 -11.78
C THR A 15 -17.54 9.53 -13.18
N MET A 16 -16.33 9.83 -13.69
CA MET A 16 -15.88 9.45 -15.02
C MET A 16 -15.43 7.98 -15.10
N ASP A 17 -15.42 7.43 -16.31
CA ASP A 17 -14.74 6.18 -16.59
C ASP A 17 -13.20 6.37 -16.56
N TYR A 18 -12.47 5.26 -16.59
CA TYR A 18 -10.99 5.27 -16.56
C TYR A 18 -10.40 6.19 -17.62
N PHE A 19 -10.95 6.19 -18.84
CA PHE A 19 -10.43 7.00 -19.94
C PHE A 19 -10.71 8.49 -19.74
N GLY A 20 -11.90 8.88 -19.28
CA GLY A 20 -12.22 10.25 -18.95
C GLY A 20 -11.31 10.79 -17.85
N SER A 21 -11.20 10.06 -16.74
CA SER A 21 -10.34 10.44 -15.62
C SER A 21 -8.87 10.57 -16.03
N TYR A 22 -8.36 9.64 -16.83
CA TYR A 22 -6.99 9.71 -17.37
C TYR A 22 -6.73 10.99 -18.17
N TRP A 23 -7.62 11.32 -19.12
CA TRP A 23 -7.45 12.50 -19.96
C TRP A 23 -7.66 13.81 -19.17
N TYR A 24 -8.55 13.82 -18.18
CA TYR A 24 -8.78 14.96 -17.28
C TYR A 24 -7.48 15.36 -16.58
N TRP A 25 -6.84 14.41 -15.88
CA TRP A 25 -5.60 14.68 -15.15
C TRP A 25 -4.43 15.01 -16.05
N ARG A 26 -4.33 14.35 -17.21
CA ARG A 26 -3.26 14.63 -18.18
C ARG A 26 -3.31 16.05 -18.73
N ILE A 27 -4.50 16.50 -19.13
CA ILE A 27 -4.70 17.86 -19.69
C ILE A 27 -4.46 18.91 -18.60
N ARG A 28 -4.93 18.68 -17.37
CA ARG A 28 -4.70 19.58 -16.23
C ARG A 28 -3.20 19.73 -15.92
N GLY A 29 -2.45 18.64 -15.88
CA GLY A 29 -1.00 18.67 -15.66
C GLY A 29 -0.24 19.44 -16.74
N GLU A 30 -0.55 19.19 -18.01
CA GLU A 30 0.05 19.93 -19.13
C GLU A 30 -0.32 21.42 -19.08
N SER A 31 -1.59 21.77 -18.79
CA SER A 31 -2.02 23.18 -18.70
C SER A 31 -1.33 23.96 -17.58
N SER A 32 -1.12 23.32 -16.42
CA SER A 32 -0.46 23.95 -15.28
C SER A 32 1.02 24.22 -15.54
N LEU A 33 1.71 23.33 -16.25
CA LEU A 33 3.10 23.52 -16.66
C LEU A 33 3.25 24.64 -17.71
N MET A 34 2.20 24.92 -18.47
CA MET A 34 2.20 25.91 -19.55
C MET A 34 1.79 27.33 -19.10
N ASP A 35 1.41 27.53 -17.84
CA ASP A 35 1.09 28.84 -17.27
C ASP A 35 2.17 29.31 -16.26
N PRO A 36 3.26 29.93 -16.74
CA PRO A 36 4.38 30.35 -15.90
C PRO A 36 4.04 31.51 -14.94
N GLU A 37 2.93 32.23 -15.14
CA GLU A 37 2.55 33.36 -14.29
C GLU A 37 1.76 32.93 -13.05
N SER A 38 0.96 31.86 -13.15
CA SER A 38 0.22 31.30 -12.02
C SER A 38 1.02 30.27 -11.22
N LEU A 39 1.94 29.55 -11.87
CA LEU A 39 2.73 28.47 -11.25
C LEU A 39 3.40 28.87 -9.90
N PRO A 40 4.05 30.05 -9.76
CA PRO A 40 4.68 30.44 -8.49
C PRO A 40 3.70 30.85 -7.40
N LYS A 41 2.43 31.10 -7.74
CA LYS A 41 1.37 31.55 -6.82
C LYS A 41 0.57 30.38 -6.26
N LYS A 42 0.67 29.19 -6.87
CA LYS A 42 -0.05 27.99 -6.45
C LYS A 42 0.55 27.43 -5.15
N SER A 43 -0.31 26.88 -4.30
CA SER A 43 0.15 26.13 -3.13
C SER A 43 0.81 24.82 -3.56
N TYR A 44 1.68 24.28 -2.71
CA TYR A 44 2.27 22.96 -2.94
C TYR A 44 1.21 21.87 -3.18
N LYS A 45 0.12 21.89 -2.40
CA LYS A 45 -0.98 20.94 -2.50
C LYS A 45 -1.66 21.02 -3.87
N GLN A 46 -1.96 22.24 -4.34
CA GLN A 46 -2.57 22.45 -5.66
C GLN A 46 -1.64 21.99 -6.78
N LEU A 47 -0.34 22.28 -6.68
CA LEU A 47 0.65 21.81 -7.65
C LEU A 47 0.73 20.28 -7.71
N ALA A 48 0.72 19.61 -6.55
CA ALA A 48 0.74 18.15 -6.50
C ALA A 48 -0.50 17.56 -7.19
N VAL A 49 -1.70 18.07 -6.88
CA VAL A 49 -2.95 17.62 -7.52
C VAL A 49 -2.96 17.89 -9.03
N ASP A 50 -2.58 19.09 -9.46
CA ASP A 50 -2.55 19.47 -10.87
C ASP A 50 -1.64 18.55 -11.69
N LEU A 51 -0.50 18.15 -11.12
CA LEU A 51 0.48 17.27 -11.75
C LEU A 51 0.16 15.77 -11.59
N GLY A 52 -0.95 15.42 -10.96
CA GLY A 52 -1.30 14.03 -10.65
C GLY A 52 -0.32 13.37 -9.68
N MET A 53 0.36 14.16 -8.86
CA MET A 53 1.26 13.70 -7.81
C MET A 53 0.52 13.56 -6.47
N GLN A 54 0.99 12.66 -5.63
CA GLN A 54 0.53 12.62 -4.24
C GLN A 54 1.08 13.82 -3.46
N VAL A 55 0.23 14.40 -2.62
CA VAL A 55 0.63 15.41 -1.62
C VAL A 55 1.43 14.70 -0.53
N VAL A 56 2.65 15.16 -0.28
CA VAL A 56 3.44 14.67 0.86
C VAL A 56 2.85 15.24 2.14
N ASN A 57 2.30 14.35 2.96
CA ASN A 57 1.77 14.60 4.30
C ASN A 57 2.01 13.36 5.18
N GLU A 58 1.88 13.50 6.49
CA GLU A 58 2.08 12.40 7.44
C GLU A 58 1.25 11.14 7.10
N PRO A 59 -0.06 11.24 6.74
CA PRO A 59 -0.83 10.07 6.28
C PRO A 59 -0.26 9.38 5.04
N SER A 60 0.22 10.14 4.05
CA SER A 60 0.80 9.60 2.81
C SER A 60 2.17 8.97 3.05
N GLU A 61 2.97 9.54 3.95
CA GLU A 61 4.24 8.93 4.40
C GLU A 61 4.00 7.59 5.08
N HIS A 62 3.01 7.52 5.97
CA HIS A 62 2.61 6.25 6.59
C HIS A 62 2.12 5.22 5.56
N MET A 63 1.36 5.65 4.56
CA MET A 63 0.88 4.78 3.49
C MET A 63 2.02 4.25 2.62
N LEU A 64 2.99 5.10 2.28
CA LEU A 64 4.20 4.66 1.60
C LEU A 64 4.95 3.62 2.43
N GLY A 65 5.11 3.87 3.74
CA GLY A 65 5.70 2.90 4.67
C GLY A 65 4.97 1.55 4.69
N LEU A 66 3.65 1.53 4.55
CA LEU A 66 2.87 0.28 4.44
C LEU A 66 3.07 -0.42 3.11
N LEU A 67 3.12 0.32 2.00
CA LEU A 67 3.37 -0.24 0.68
C LEU A 67 4.76 -0.86 0.62
N GLU A 68 5.76 -0.15 1.15
CA GLU A 68 7.12 -0.65 1.29
C GLU A 68 7.18 -1.87 2.21
N LEU A 69 6.48 -1.85 3.35
CA LEU A 69 6.36 -3.00 4.23
C LEU A 69 5.70 -4.19 3.52
N TYR A 70 4.66 -3.96 2.72
CA TYR A 70 3.98 -5.00 1.97
C TYR A 70 4.90 -5.63 0.91
N GLU A 71 5.61 -4.82 0.13
CA GLU A 71 6.58 -5.31 -0.85
C GLU A 71 7.75 -6.06 -0.19
N TYR A 72 8.22 -5.55 0.96
CA TYR A 72 9.20 -6.25 1.77
C TYR A 72 8.66 -7.60 2.26
N LEU A 73 7.47 -7.63 2.86
CA LEU A 73 6.86 -8.86 3.37
C LEU A 73 6.57 -9.88 2.27
N LYS A 74 6.31 -9.44 1.05
CA LYS A 74 6.06 -10.31 -0.10
C LYS A 74 7.32 -11.00 -0.61
N SER A 75 8.48 -10.32 -0.54
CA SER A 75 9.75 -10.80 -1.11
C SER A 75 10.73 -11.37 -0.08
N SER A 76 10.59 -10.99 1.20
CA SER A 76 11.52 -11.38 2.25
C SER A 76 11.35 -12.84 2.67
N SER A 77 12.49 -13.53 2.78
CA SER A 77 12.59 -14.75 3.57
C SER A 77 12.65 -14.39 5.05
N PHE A 78 11.91 -15.14 5.87
CA PHE A 78 11.98 -14.95 7.32
C PHE A 78 13.16 -15.72 7.88
N VAL A 79 14.11 -15.00 8.46
CA VAL A 79 15.24 -15.57 9.20
C VAL A 79 15.05 -15.23 10.67
N GLY A 80 15.02 -16.25 11.52
CA GLY A 80 14.77 -16.09 12.94
C GLY A 80 15.19 -17.31 13.75
N PRO A 81 15.07 -17.24 15.09
CA PRO A 81 15.33 -18.38 15.95
C PRO A 81 14.32 -19.51 15.71
N PHE A 82 14.70 -20.71 16.14
CA PHE A 82 13.85 -21.89 16.03
C PHE A 82 12.55 -21.73 16.83
N GLY A 83 11.42 -21.94 16.17
CA GLY A 83 10.10 -21.75 16.77
C GLY A 83 9.75 -22.80 17.82
N THR A 84 9.38 -22.36 19.02
CA THR A 84 8.89 -23.21 20.11
C THR A 84 7.47 -22.82 20.51
N ILE A 85 6.80 -23.65 21.32
CA ILE A 85 5.44 -23.32 21.83
C ILE A 85 5.45 -22.00 22.63
N LYS A 86 6.52 -21.74 23.38
CA LYS A 86 6.66 -20.50 24.17
C LYS A 86 7.02 -19.30 23.30
N ASN A 87 7.87 -19.52 22.30
CA ASN A 87 8.39 -18.49 21.40
C ASN A 87 8.23 -18.98 19.95
N PRO A 88 7.04 -18.85 19.34
CA PRO A 88 6.81 -19.30 17.98
C PRO A 88 7.49 -18.36 16.97
N VAL A 89 7.76 -18.86 15.76
CA VAL A 89 8.15 -18.02 14.63
C VAL A 89 6.97 -17.14 14.26
N LEU A 90 7.15 -15.83 14.35
CA LEU A 90 6.15 -14.85 13.97
C LEU A 90 6.13 -14.70 12.46
N VAL A 91 4.95 -14.90 11.86
CA VAL A 91 4.71 -14.82 10.43
C VAL A 91 3.86 -13.58 10.16
N PRO A 92 4.46 -12.42 9.87
CA PRO A 92 3.73 -11.20 9.57
C PRO A 92 2.93 -11.32 8.26
N SER A 93 1.69 -10.85 8.27
CA SER A 93 0.79 -10.88 7.13
C SER A 93 -0.23 -9.73 7.19
N ILE A 94 -0.58 -9.13 6.05
CA ILE A 94 -1.71 -8.18 5.97
C ILE A 94 -3.07 -8.91 5.84
N LEU A 95 -3.04 -10.18 5.42
CA LEU A 95 -4.19 -11.06 5.30
C LEU A 95 -4.33 -11.96 6.53
N THR A 96 -5.51 -12.54 6.71
CA THR A 96 -5.81 -13.52 7.79
C THR A 96 -5.12 -14.87 7.59
N GLU A 97 -4.49 -15.10 6.43
CA GLU A 97 -3.72 -16.31 6.15
C GLU A 97 -2.51 -16.02 5.24
N ARG A 98 -1.46 -16.83 5.38
CA ARG A 98 -0.23 -16.73 4.60
C ARG A 98 0.36 -18.12 4.33
N ILE A 99 0.82 -18.33 3.10
CA ILE A 99 1.58 -19.54 2.73
C ILE A 99 3.01 -19.39 3.27
N VAL A 100 3.48 -20.40 4.00
CA VAL A 100 4.80 -20.44 4.64
C VAL A 100 5.54 -21.68 4.15
N GLY A 101 6.79 -21.50 3.74
CA GLY A 101 7.71 -22.58 3.42
C GLY A 101 8.75 -22.73 4.52
N CYS A 102 8.68 -23.80 5.30
CA CYS A 102 9.68 -24.10 6.32
C CYS A 102 10.78 -24.99 5.71
N THR A 103 12.03 -24.55 5.83
CA THR A 103 13.22 -25.30 5.39
C THR A 103 13.99 -25.93 6.56
N GLY A 104 13.46 -25.83 7.79
CA GLY A 104 14.12 -26.33 8.99
C GLY A 104 14.93 -25.28 9.75
N GLY A 105 15.63 -25.74 10.78
CA GLY A 105 16.66 -24.98 11.50
C GLY A 105 18.06 -25.37 10.99
N ALA A 106 19.12 -24.71 11.45
CA ALA A 106 20.48 -25.06 11.05
C ALA A 106 20.90 -26.47 11.55
N GLY A 107 21.64 -27.22 10.72
CA GLY A 107 22.20 -28.52 11.09
C GLY A 107 21.21 -29.68 10.98
N GLU A 108 21.05 -30.47 12.05
CA GLU A 108 20.21 -31.70 12.07
C GLU A 108 18.71 -31.42 11.92
N HIS A 109 18.29 -30.16 11.97
CA HIS A 109 16.90 -29.75 11.80
C HIS A 109 16.59 -29.25 10.39
N GLU A 110 17.54 -29.32 9.45
CA GLU A 110 17.34 -28.97 8.05
C GLU A 110 16.48 -30.03 7.35
N HIS A 111 15.54 -29.59 6.52
CA HIS A 111 14.72 -30.49 5.73
C HIS A 111 14.26 -29.84 4.43
N LEU A 112 13.72 -30.64 3.51
CA LEU A 112 13.15 -30.12 2.26
C LEU A 112 12.00 -29.16 2.55
N PRO A 113 11.80 -28.09 1.74
CA PRO A 113 10.77 -27.10 1.99
C PRO A 113 9.38 -27.73 2.17
N LEU A 114 8.85 -27.63 3.38
CA LEU A 114 7.47 -28.01 3.69
C LEU A 114 6.59 -26.76 3.62
N TRP A 115 5.62 -26.79 2.73
CA TRP A 115 4.69 -25.69 2.50
C TRP A 115 3.38 -25.91 3.24
N PHE A 116 2.92 -24.88 3.95
CA PHE A 116 1.64 -24.92 4.65
C PHE A 116 0.99 -23.54 4.72
N ARG A 117 -0.31 -23.54 5.03
CA ARG A 117 -1.10 -22.33 5.17
C ARG A 117 -1.23 -21.96 6.65
N CYS A 118 -0.49 -20.94 7.07
CA CYS A 118 -0.61 -20.37 8.41
C CYS A 118 -1.86 -19.48 8.46
N ARG A 119 -2.72 -19.67 9.47
CA ARG A 119 -3.96 -18.90 9.65
C ARG A 119 -3.91 -18.13 10.97
N GLU A 120 -4.51 -16.96 10.97
CA GLU A 120 -4.70 -16.14 12.17
C GLU A 120 -5.42 -16.93 13.27
N GLY A 121 -4.96 -16.77 14.52
CA GLY A 121 -5.57 -17.41 15.69
C GLY A 121 -5.11 -18.84 15.98
N PHE A 122 -4.27 -19.45 15.13
CA PHE A 122 -3.77 -20.82 15.33
C PHE A 122 -2.24 -20.88 15.36
N LEU A 123 -1.71 -21.78 16.18
CA LEU A 123 -0.32 -22.19 16.11
C LEU A 123 -0.18 -23.33 15.13
N TYR A 124 0.79 -23.24 14.23
CA TYR A 124 1.12 -24.29 13.27
C TYR A 124 2.41 -24.99 13.68
N ARG A 125 2.40 -26.32 13.73
CA ARG A 125 3.59 -27.15 13.96
C ARG A 125 4.09 -27.72 12.65
N CYS A 126 5.35 -27.51 12.29
CA CYS A 126 5.98 -28.16 11.15
C CYS A 126 6.00 -29.67 11.35
N GLY A 127 5.61 -30.44 10.33
CA GLY A 127 5.57 -31.91 10.40
C GLY A 127 6.95 -32.58 10.33
N GLU A 128 7.99 -31.85 9.94
CA GLU A 128 9.35 -32.38 9.76
C GLU A 128 10.27 -31.97 10.92
N CYS A 129 10.42 -30.66 11.16
CA CYS A 129 11.31 -30.14 12.22
C CYS A 129 10.60 -29.76 13.53
N ASP A 130 9.28 -29.93 13.66
CA ASP A 130 8.55 -29.55 14.87
C ASP A 130 8.57 -28.06 15.28
N GLN A 131 9.06 -27.17 14.41
CA GLN A 131 8.98 -25.72 14.63
C GLN A 131 7.53 -25.24 14.74
N ILE A 132 7.30 -24.30 15.66
CA ILE A 132 5.99 -23.66 15.84
C ILE A 132 5.96 -22.29 15.15
N PHE A 133 4.91 -22.02 14.40
CA PHE A 133 4.66 -20.78 13.67
C PHE A 133 3.35 -20.14 14.13
N MET A 134 3.31 -18.82 14.17
CA MET A 134 2.12 -18.03 14.50
C MET A 134 1.97 -16.89 13.51
N LEU A 135 0.80 -16.76 12.89
CA LEU A 135 0.51 -15.61 12.04
C LEU A 135 0.25 -14.37 12.88
N VAL A 136 0.94 -13.28 12.57
CA VAL A 136 0.71 -11.95 13.16
C VAL A 136 0.14 -11.05 12.09
N ARG A 137 -1.11 -10.62 12.28
CA ARG A 137 -1.74 -9.71 11.35
C ARG A 137 -1.23 -8.29 11.58
N VAL A 138 -0.71 -7.68 10.52
CA VAL A 138 -0.27 -6.28 10.53
C VAL A 138 -1.37 -5.45 9.88
N LEU A 139 -1.97 -4.55 10.65
CA LEU A 139 -3.00 -3.62 10.20
C LEU A 139 -2.52 -2.20 10.38
N TYR A 140 -2.91 -1.32 9.46
CA TYR A 140 -2.80 0.11 9.66
C TYR A 140 -4.12 0.62 10.25
N SER A 141 -4.06 1.17 11.46
CA SER A 141 -5.17 1.89 12.06
C SER A 141 -4.89 3.38 11.96
N LEU A 142 -5.73 4.10 11.21
CA LEU A 142 -5.89 5.52 11.41
C LEU A 142 -6.69 5.75 12.72
N PRO A 143 -6.55 6.92 13.37
CA PRO A 143 -7.50 7.34 14.39
C PRO A 143 -8.94 7.20 13.88
N ASP A 144 -9.86 6.78 14.77
CA ASP A 144 -11.20 6.29 14.40
C ASP A 144 -11.96 7.21 13.41
N GLY A 145 -12.14 6.71 12.17
CA GLY A 145 -13.06 7.28 11.17
C GLY A 145 -12.44 8.18 10.10
N GLU A 146 -11.13 8.42 10.13
CA GLU A 146 -10.44 9.22 9.11
C GLU A 146 -10.31 8.44 7.79
N ASP A 147 -10.67 9.08 6.67
CA ASP A 147 -10.38 8.56 5.33
C ASP A 147 -8.85 8.59 5.14
N PRO A 148 -8.18 7.51 4.69
CA PRO A 148 -6.77 7.54 4.32
C PRO A 148 -6.44 8.57 3.24
N PHE A 149 -7.44 9.07 2.52
CA PHE A 149 -7.31 10.07 1.46
C PHE A 149 -8.35 11.20 1.61
N PRO A 150 -8.26 12.04 2.65
CA PRO A 150 -9.22 13.13 2.83
C PRO A 150 -9.04 14.18 1.73
N VAL A 151 -10.14 14.73 1.23
CA VAL A 151 -10.10 15.86 0.27
C VAL A 151 -9.71 17.12 1.04
N ASP A 152 -8.57 17.70 0.67
CA ASP A 152 -8.04 18.89 1.33
C ASP A 152 -8.85 20.14 0.91
N PRO A 153 -9.36 20.96 1.86
CA PRO A 153 -10.13 22.16 1.54
C PRO A 153 -9.32 23.24 0.79
N ASP A 154 -7.99 23.15 0.79
CA ASP A 154 -7.11 24.05 0.04
C ASP A 154 -7.00 23.70 -1.46
N ILE A 155 -7.65 22.62 -1.92
CA ILE A 155 -7.68 22.20 -3.32
C ILE A 155 -8.91 22.83 -4.01
N ASP A 156 -8.65 23.71 -4.97
CA ASP A 156 -9.70 24.30 -5.81
C ASP A 156 -9.94 23.42 -7.03
N ASP A 157 -10.80 22.43 -6.87
CA ASP A 157 -11.22 21.53 -7.96
C ASP A 157 -12.40 22.10 -8.80
N CYS A 158 -12.85 23.34 -8.55
CA CYS A 158 -14.08 23.93 -9.13
C CYS A 158 -13.86 24.83 -10.36
N ILE A 159 -12.98 24.45 -11.29
CA ILE A 159 -12.86 25.14 -12.60
C ILE A 159 -13.61 24.38 -13.69
#